data_AF-A0A537VJ77-F1
#
_entry.id   AF-A0A537VJ77-F1
#
_cell.length_a   1.000
_cell.length_b   1.000
_cell.length_c   1.000
_cell.angle_alpha   90.00
_cell.angle_beta   90.00
_cell.angle_gamma   90.00
#
_symmetry.space_group_name_H-M   'P 1'
#
loop_
_entity.id
_entity.type
_entity.pdbx_description
1 polymer ?
#
loop_
_entity_poly.entity_id
_entity_poly.type
_entity_poly.pdbx_seq_one_letter_code
_entity_poly.pdbx_strand_id
1 'polypeptide(L)'
;MSTVGWLHAAGAAAFLVTSIDRVGGLGGPDVALVRRVARAGRPTYAAGGIRSLEDLRALRNAGAAGAVVGTAALEGRIDLAEAFAWTEA
;
A
#
# COMPACT_ATOMS: atom_id res chain seq x y z
N MET A 1 -4.13 -0.56 -23.72
CA MET A 1 -4.81 -0.09 -22.49
C MET A 1 -4.32 -0.94 -21.33
N SER A 2 -3.97 -0.35 -20.18
CA SER A 2 -3.54 -1.12 -18.99
C SER A 2 -4.76 -1.64 -18.21
N THR A 3 -4.57 -2.68 -17.39
CA THR A 3 -5.63 -3.21 -16.48
C THR A 3 -6.20 -2.12 -15.58
N VAL A 4 -5.34 -1.27 -15.03
CA VAL A 4 -5.74 -0.13 -14.18
C VAL A 4 -6.59 0.86 -14.98
N GLY A 5 -6.20 1.18 -16.22
CA GLY A 5 -6.97 2.08 -17.08
C GLY A 5 -8.35 1.53 -17.44
N TRP A 6 -8.45 0.22 -17.69
CA TRP A 6 -9.72 -0.45 -17.93
C TRP A 6 -10.64 -0.39 -16.70
N LEU A 7 -10.14 -0.76 -15.51
CA LEU A 7 -10.92 -0.70 -14.27
C LEU A 7 -11.33 0.73 -13.91
N HIS A 8 -10.44 1.70 -14.15
CA HIS A 8 -10.76 3.11 -13.98
C HIS A 8 -11.93 3.53 -14.87
N ALA A 9 -11.90 3.18 -16.16
CA ALA A 9 -12.98 3.47 -17.10
C ALA A 9 -14.29 2.76 -16.74
N ALA A 10 -14.21 1.58 -16.11
CA ALA A 10 -15.35 0.85 -15.58
C ALA A 10 -15.94 1.44 -14.27
N GLY A 11 -15.38 2.54 -13.75
CA GLY A 11 -15.92 3.23 -12.58
C GLY A 11 -15.39 2.73 -11.23
N ALA A 12 -14.23 2.05 -11.19
CA ALA A 12 -13.62 1.64 -9.94
C ALA A 12 -13.39 2.84 -9.00
N ALA A 13 -13.94 2.74 -7.79
CA ALA A 13 -13.84 3.81 -6.79
C ALA A 13 -12.46 3.90 -6.14
N ALA A 14 -11.76 2.77 -6.02
CA ALA A 14 -10.44 2.65 -5.41
C ALA A 14 -9.71 1.40 -5.93
N PHE A 15 -8.42 1.31 -5.65
CA PHE A 15 -7.58 0.14 -5.95
C PHE A 15 -6.93 -0.40 -4.69
N LEU A 16 -7.04 -1.70 -4.45
CA LEU A 16 -6.17 -2.42 -3.52
C LEU A 16 -5.17 -3.22 -4.35
N VAL A 17 -3.88 -2.95 -4.16
CA VAL A 17 -2.81 -3.54 -4.97
C VAL A 17 -1.90 -4.36 -4.07
N THR A 18 -1.85 -5.66 -4.34
CA THR A 18 -1.03 -6.60 -3.58
C THR A 18 0.16 -7.05 -4.42
N SER A 19 1.37 -6.79 -3.91
CA SER A 19 2.60 -7.36 -4.47
C SER A 19 2.76 -8.80 -4.00
N ILE A 20 2.24 -9.76 -4.77
CA ILE A 20 2.20 -11.19 -4.39
C ILE A 20 3.59 -11.72 -4.04
N ASP A 21 4.62 -11.41 -4.82
CA ASP A 21 5.99 -11.87 -4.58
C ASP A 21 6.62 -11.33 -3.29
N ARG A 22 5.97 -10.36 -2.64
CA ARG A 22 6.42 -9.74 -1.38
C ARG A 22 5.60 -10.20 -0.18
N VAL A 23 4.46 -10.87 -0.37
CA VAL A 23 3.59 -11.31 0.73
C VAL A 23 4.33 -12.31 1.62
N GLY A 24 4.24 -12.13 2.94
CA GLY A 24 4.88 -12.99 3.94
C GLY A 24 6.40 -12.84 4.07
N GLY A 25 7.09 -12.30 3.06
CA GLY A 25 8.55 -12.23 3.04
C GLY A 25 9.18 -11.12 3.87
N LEU A 26 8.40 -10.15 4.37
CA LEU A 26 8.89 -8.98 5.13
C LEU A 26 10.10 -8.27 4.46
N GLY A 27 10.17 -8.34 3.13
CA GLY A 27 11.28 -7.79 2.33
C GLY A 27 11.09 -6.33 1.91
N GLY A 28 10.01 -5.69 2.38
CA GLY A 28 9.57 -4.37 1.96
C GLY A 28 8.52 -4.42 0.84
N PRO A 29 7.68 -3.38 0.72
CA PRO A 29 6.63 -3.30 -0.29
C PRO A 29 7.18 -2.90 -1.68
N ASP A 30 6.39 -3.12 -2.73
CA ASP A 30 6.70 -2.60 -4.06
C ASP A 30 6.22 -1.15 -4.22
N VAL A 31 7.07 -0.21 -3.79
CA VAL A 31 6.81 1.24 -3.86
C VAL A 31 6.63 1.70 -5.31
N ALA A 32 7.33 1.08 -6.27
CA ALA A 32 7.25 1.47 -7.68
C ALA A 32 5.91 1.06 -8.31
N LEU A 33 5.40 -0.12 -7.95
CA LEU A 33 4.06 -0.56 -8.34
C LEU A 33 2.99 0.39 -7.81
N VAL A 34 3.04 0.71 -6.51
CA VAL A 34 2.07 1.61 -5.87
C VAL A 34 2.07 2.98 -6.54
N ARG A 35 3.25 3.58 -6.77
CA ARG A 35 3.37 4.86 -7.49
C ARG A 35 2.77 4.79 -8.89
N ARG A 36 2.91 3.67 -9.59
CA ARG A 36 2.36 3.49 -10.94
C ARG A 36 0.84 3.44 -10.93
N VAL A 37 0.24 2.76 -9.95
CA VAL A 37 -1.23 2.64 -9.83
C VAL A 37 -1.84 3.95 -9.32
N ALA A 38 -1.20 4.62 -8.35
CA ALA A 38 -1.69 5.88 -7.81
C ALA A 38 -1.83 7.00 -8.86
N ARG A 39 -1.05 6.95 -9.95
CA ARG A 39 -1.19 7.87 -11.11
C ARG A 39 -2.56 7.78 -11.81
N ALA A 40 -3.35 6.73 -11.56
CA ALA A 40 -4.72 6.63 -12.05
C ALA A 40 -5.68 7.60 -11.34
N GLY A 41 -5.25 8.31 -10.30
CA GLY A 41 -6.05 9.34 -9.64
C GLY A 41 -7.18 8.80 -8.75
N ARG A 42 -7.16 7.50 -8.43
CA ARG A 42 -8.09 6.87 -7.48
C ARG A 42 -7.34 6.51 -6.19
N PRO A 43 -8.01 6.53 -5.02
CA PRO A 43 -7.45 6.02 -3.78
C PRO A 43 -6.82 4.65 -4.01
N THR A 44 -5.53 4.55 -3.70
CA THR A 44 -4.73 3.34 -3.93
C THR A 44 -4.20 2.84 -2.59
N TYR A 45 -4.58 1.62 -2.21
CA TYR A 45 -4.16 0.95 -0.99
C TYR A 45 -3.08 -0.07 -1.33
N ALA A 46 -1.96 -0.01 -0.61
CA ALA A 46 -0.83 -0.90 -0.81
C ALA A 46 -0.92 -2.14 0.09
N ALA A 47 -0.57 -3.31 -0.44
CA ALA A 47 -0.49 -4.55 0.31
C ALA A 47 0.73 -5.40 -0.12
N GLY A 48 1.23 -6.21 0.82
CA GLY A 48 2.35 -7.13 0.62
C GLY A 48 3.71 -6.55 1.00
N GLY A 49 4.48 -7.31 1.78
CA GLY A 49 5.89 -7.03 2.09
C GLY A 49 6.18 -5.97 3.15
N ILE A 50 5.17 -5.23 3.62
CA ILE A 50 5.33 -4.16 4.63
C ILE A 50 5.89 -4.74 5.93
N ARG A 51 7.00 -4.17 6.41
CA ARG A 51 7.71 -4.65 7.61
C ARG A 51 7.97 -3.59 8.68
N SER A 52 7.84 -2.31 8.34
CA SER A 52 8.18 -1.21 9.25
C SER A 52 7.33 0.04 9.01
N LEU A 53 7.40 0.98 9.96
CA LEU A 53 6.87 2.33 9.82
C LEU A 53 7.51 3.11 8.65
N GLU A 54 8.79 2.85 8.36
CA GLU A 54 9.49 3.48 7.24
C GLU A 54 8.90 3.05 5.89
N ASP A 55 8.51 1.79 5.76
CA ASP A 55 7.80 1.30 4.57
C ASP A 55 6.46 2.04 4.39
N LEU A 56 5.72 2.29 5.48
CA LEU A 56 4.46 3.05 5.44
C LEU A 56 4.70 4.50 4.99
N ARG A 57 5.78 5.15 5.43
CA ARG A 57 6.17 6.49 4.94
C ARG A 57 6.51 6.45 3.45
N ALA A 58 7.29 5.46 3.01
CA ALA A 58 7.64 5.30 1.60
C ALA A 58 6.40 5.09 0.71
N LEU A 59 5.42 4.32 1.19
CA LEU A 59 4.13 4.12 0.52
C LEU A 59 3.27 5.38 0.46
N ARG A 60 3.16 6.12 1.58
CA ARG A 60 2.50 7.44 1.61
C ARG A 60 3.13 8.39 0.57
N ASN A 61 4.45 8.48 0.55
CA ASN A 61 5.19 9.32 -0.42
C ASN A 61 5.07 8.82 -1.87
N ALA A 62 4.68 7.57 -2.09
CA ALA A 62 4.36 7.03 -3.41
C ALA A 62 2.92 7.33 -3.87
N GLY A 63 2.10 7.95 -3.02
CA GLY A 63 0.69 8.28 -3.31
C GLY A 63 -0.30 7.23 -2.81
N ALA A 64 0.10 6.34 -1.91
CA ALA A 64 -0.85 5.42 -1.28
C ALA A 64 -1.82 6.20 -0.38
N ALA A 65 -3.12 5.92 -0.51
CA ALA A 65 -4.15 6.40 0.39
C ALA A 65 -4.17 5.63 1.72
N GLY A 66 -3.59 4.44 1.74
CA GLY A 66 -3.45 3.61 2.93
C GLY A 66 -2.69 2.33 2.62
N ALA A 67 -2.54 1.48 3.64
CA ALA A 67 -1.80 0.24 3.52
C ALA A 67 -2.44 -0.89 4.35
N VAL A 68 -2.32 -2.12 3.86
CA VAL A 68 -2.77 -3.34 4.55
C VAL A 68 -1.55 -4.03 5.16
N VAL A 69 -1.47 -4.02 6.49
CA VAL A 69 -0.37 -4.65 7.24
C VAL A 69 -0.82 -5.99 7.80
N GLY A 70 -0.23 -7.08 7.30
CA GLY A 70 -0.52 -8.46 7.72
C GLY A 70 0.55 -9.01 8.67
N THR A 71 1.51 -9.78 8.13
CA THR A 71 2.56 -10.47 8.89
C THR A 71 3.27 -9.59 9.92
N ALA A 72 3.66 -8.37 9.56
CA ALA A 72 4.34 -7.47 10.49
C ALA A 72 3.47 -7.03 11.68
N ALA A 73 2.15 -6.93 11.50
CA ALA A 73 1.22 -6.64 12.60
C ALA A 73 1.06 -7.86 13.51
N LEU A 74 0.88 -9.05 12.91
CA LEU A 74 0.75 -10.30 13.67
C LEU A 74 2.01 -10.65 14.48
N GLU A 75 3.19 -10.32 13.96
CA GLU A 75 4.48 -10.53 14.64
C GLU A 75 4.89 -9.35 15.54
N GLY A 76 4.05 -8.32 15.70
CA GLY A 76 4.36 -7.16 16.54
C GLY A 76 5.58 -6.33 16.09
N ARG A 77 5.92 -6.36 14.81
CA ARG A 77 7.07 -5.64 14.23
C ARG A 77 6.80 -4.17 13.92
N ILE A 78 5.52 -3.79 13.93
CA ILE A 78 5.08 -2.42 13.73
C ILE A 78 4.27 -2.01 14.94
N ASP A 79 4.63 -0.87 15.51
CA ASP A 79 3.74 -0.16 16.43
C ASP A 79 2.56 0.42 15.64
N LEU A 80 1.41 -0.25 15.75
CA LEU A 80 0.19 0.20 15.07
C LEU A 80 -0.37 1.48 15.68
N ALA A 81 -0.17 1.73 16.98
CA ALA A 81 -0.62 2.96 17.61
C ALA A 81 0.15 4.15 17.04
N GLU A 82 1.47 4.03 16.89
CA GLU A 82 2.29 5.04 16.20
C GLU A 82 1.84 5.23 14.75
N ALA A 83 1.57 4.13 14.03
CA ALA A 83 1.11 4.21 12.64
C ALA A 83 -0.24 4.94 12.49
N PHE A 84 -1.21 4.67 13.38
CA PHE A 84 -2.52 5.30 13.35
C PHE A 84 -2.46 6.79 13.74
N ALA A 85 -1.56 7.19 14.64
CA ALA A 85 -1.37 8.60 14.99
C ALA A 85 -1.02 9.48 13.76
N TRP A 86 -0.47 8.90 12.69
CA TRP A 86 -0.20 9.64 11.44
C TRP A 86 -1.44 9.90 10.58
N THR A 87 -2.58 9.30 10.89
CA THR A 87 -3.83 9.42 10.11
C THR A 87 -4.76 10.51 10.62
N GLU A 88 -4.52 11.03 11.84
CA GLU A 88 -5.31 12.11 12.46
C GLU A 88 -4.70 13.52 12.30
N ALA A 89 -3.64 13.66 11.50
CA ALA A 89 -2.96 14.92 11.19
C ALA A 89 -3.02 15.24 9.70
#